data_AF-A0A559RBM3-F1
#
_entry.id   AF-A0A559RBM3-F1
#
_cell.length_a   1.000
_cell.length_b   1.000
_cell.length_c   1.000
_cell.angle_alpha   90.00
_cell.angle_beta   90.00
_cell.angle_gamma   90.00
#
_symmetry.space_group_name_H-M   'P 1'
#
loop_
_entity.id
_entity.type
_entity.pdbx_description
1 polymer ?
#
loop_
_entity_poly.entity_id
_entity_poly.type
_entity_poly.pdbx_seq_one_letter_code
_entity_poly.pdbx_strand_id
1 'polypeptide(L)'
;MNIVEKEAVEYAEYEFFNGDSYCTVDNLSSTLSSKLYNLKRKKDKLFFLNILRKEVLNQKLEHEKTCSTVNCGTSQEKETGLFVIDQEIEEISQSYEYQPKHTDEFSSEQKSELHDSLNEIKEKLTELGFGQQIIFDELDELKEHLNLGKKNWFQLLKGKLFDLTVSKTLEETVIKEVYKTLSDGFENLPNLIDNI
;
A
#
# COMPACT_ATOMS: atom_id res chain seq x y z
N MET A 1 -14.74 -4.47 -12.67
CA MET A 1 -13.91 -3.29 -12.90
C MET A 1 -14.78 -2.04 -12.80
N ASN A 2 -14.45 -1.07 -11.96
CA ASN A 2 -15.17 0.22 -11.95
C ASN A 2 -14.63 1.16 -13.05
N ILE A 3 -15.28 2.31 -13.29
CA ILE A 3 -14.89 3.22 -14.37
C ILE A 3 -13.47 3.78 -14.21
N VAL A 4 -13.07 4.13 -12.98
CA VAL A 4 -11.74 4.66 -12.68
C VAL A 4 -10.67 3.59 -12.86
N GLU A 5 -10.98 2.35 -12.45
CA GLU A 5 -10.13 1.18 -12.64
C GLU A 5 -9.92 0.86 -14.12
N LYS A 6 -10.99 0.91 -14.92
CA LYS A 6 -10.90 0.75 -16.37
C LYS A 6 -9.99 1.81 -17.01
N GLU A 7 -10.21 3.07 -16.66
CA GLU A 7 -9.41 4.17 -17.21
C GLU A 7 -7.94 4.08 -16.80
N ALA A 8 -7.63 3.63 -15.58
CA ALA A 8 -6.25 3.48 -15.11
C ALA A 8 -5.50 2.39 -15.88
N VAL A 9 -6.15 1.25 -16.14
CA VAL A 9 -5.58 0.16 -16.93
C VAL A 9 -5.37 0.59 -18.38
N GLU A 10 -6.38 1.19 -19.02
CA GLU A 10 -6.27 1.69 -20.39
C GLU A 10 -5.15 2.75 -20.52
N TYR A 11 -5.06 3.66 -19.56
CA TYR A 11 -4.00 4.68 -19.54
C TYR A 11 -2.60 4.06 -19.40
N ALA A 12 -2.43 3.04 -18.54
CA ALA A 12 -1.18 2.33 -18.35
C ALA A 12 -0.71 1.56 -19.60
N GLU A 13 -1.66 0.98 -20.34
CA GLU A 13 -1.39 0.18 -21.54
C GLU A 13 -1.10 1.04 -22.77
N TYR A 14 -1.86 2.12 -22.97
CA TYR A 14 -1.89 2.81 -24.26
C TYR A 14 -1.43 4.26 -24.24
N GLU A 15 -1.35 4.92 -23.08
CA GLU A 15 -1.15 6.37 -23.04
C GLU A 15 0.09 6.79 -22.26
N PHE A 16 0.31 6.25 -21.06
CA PHE A 16 1.26 6.82 -20.10
C PHE A 16 2.72 6.87 -20.61
N PHE A 17 3.14 5.88 -21.38
CA PHE A 17 4.49 5.82 -21.99
C PHE A 17 4.50 6.08 -23.50
N ASN A 18 3.35 6.36 -24.11
CA ASN A 18 3.21 6.46 -25.58
C ASN A 18 3.13 7.91 -26.07
N GLY A 19 3.70 8.85 -25.33
CA GLY A 19 3.78 10.25 -25.77
C GLY A 19 4.78 10.46 -26.92
N ASP A 20 4.62 11.57 -27.65
CA ASP A 20 5.53 11.97 -28.75
C ASP A 20 6.96 12.33 -28.30
N SER A 21 7.26 12.21 -27.00
CA SER A 21 8.53 12.63 -26.38
C SER A 21 9.12 11.54 -25.48
N TYR A 22 10.43 11.63 -25.22
CA TYR A 22 11.13 10.75 -24.29
C TYR A 22 10.45 10.72 -22.91
N CYS A 23 10.45 9.55 -22.26
CA CYS A 23 9.89 9.33 -20.93
C CYS A 23 10.77 9.96 -19.83
N THR A 24 10.88 11.29 -19.84
CA THR A 24 11.53 12.07 -18.78
C THR A 24 10.53 12.35 -17.66
N VAL A 25 11.03 12.71 -16.48
CA VAL A 25 10.21 13.13 -15.34
C VAL A 25 9.23 14.24 -15.76
N ASP A 26 9.72 15.32 -16.39
CA ASP A 26 8.88 16.45 -16.78
C ASP A 26 7.72 16.06 -17.72
N ASN A 27 8.00 15.21 -18.73
CA ASN A 27 6.99 14.80 -19.71
C ASN A 27 5.95 13.88 -19.07
N LEU A 28 6.39 12.87 -18.31
CA LEU A 28 5.49 11.96 -17.62
C LEU A 28 4.65 12.70 -16.58
N SER A 29 5.24 13.63 -15.82
CA SER A 29 4.50 14.47 -14.87
C SER A 29 3.44 15.31 -15.59
N SER A 30 3.80 15.99 -16.68
CA SER A 30 2.84 16.83 -17.42
C SER A 30 1.65 16.02 -17.97
N THR A 31 1.91 14.82 -18.52
CA THR A 31 0.85 13.95 -19.03
C THR A 31 -0.03 13.40 -17.91
N LEU A 32 0.57 12.98 -16.80
CA LEU A 32 -0.15 12.45 -15.64
C LEU A 32 -1.01 13.52 -14.98
N SER A 33 -0.46 14.71 -14.70
CA SER A 33 -1.23 15.81 -14.12
C SER A 33 -2.41 16.20 -15.02
N SER A 34 -2.22 16.18 -16.36
CA SER A 34 -3.30 16.40 -17.33
C SER A 34 -4.40 15.34 -17.23
N LYS A 35 -4.04 14.06 -17.09
CA LYS A 35 -5.01 12.96 -16.90
C LYS A 35 -5.75 13.11 -15.57
N LEU A 36 -5.04 13.42 -14.48
CA LEU A 36 -5.61 13.60 -13.14
C LEU A 36 -6.54 14.81 -13.06
N TYR A 37 -6.37 15.83 -13.89
CA TYR A 37 -7.29 16.98 -13.95
C TYR A 37 -8.73 16.56 -14.25
N ASN A 38 -8.93 15.49 -15.03
CA ASN A 38 -10.26 14.97 -15.35
C ASN A 38 -10.96 14.29 -14.14
N LEU A 39 -10.19 13.88 -13.13
CA LEU A 39 -10.68 13.21 -11.92
C LEU A 39 -10.87 14.23 -10.78
N LYS A 40 -12.11 14.68 -10.57
CA LYS A 40 -12.39 15.76 -9.59
C LYS A 40 -12.15 15.38 -8.13
N ARG A 41 -12.45 14.13 -7.74
CA ARG A 41 -12.36 13.69 -6.33
C ARG A 41 -10.96 13.17 -6.03
N LYS A 42 -10.33 13.65 -4.96
CA LYS A 42 -9.01 13.16 -4.50
C LYS A 42 -8.97 11.63 -4.32
N LYS A 43 -10.06 11.05 -3.79
CA LYS A 43 -10.22 9.59 -3.68
C LYS A 43 -10.12 8.87 -5.03
N ASP A 44 -10.72 9.42 -6.08
CA ASP A 44 -10.67 8.81 -7.41
C ASP A 44 -9.27 8.97 -8.01
N LYS A 45 -8.62 10.12 -7.80
CA LYS A 45 -7.22 10.34 -8.22
C LYS A 45 -6.29 9.32 -7.56
N LEU A 46 -6.37 9.16 -6.24
CA LEU A 46 -5.56 8.20 -5.50
C LEU A 46 -5.86 6.76 -5.94
N PHE A 47 -7.13 6.41 -6.14
CA PHE A 47 -7.49 5.09 -6.62
C PHE A 47 -6.94 4.82 -8.03
N PHE A 48 -7.07 5.78 -8.95
CA PHE A 48 -6.49 5.74 -10.29
C PHE A 48 -4.97 5.55 -10.23
N LEU A 49 -4.27 6.37 -9.45
CA LEU A 49 -2.81 6.33 -9.32
C LEU A 49 -2.31 5.00 -8.76
N ASN A 50 -2.98 4.44 -7.76
CA ASN A 50 -2.61 3.14 -7.19
C ASN A 50 -2.74 2.00 -8.21
N ILE A 51 -3.76 2.03 -9.06
CA ILE A 51 -3.94 1.04 -10.13
C ILE A 51 -2.88 1.25 -11.21
N LEU A 52 -2.67 2.49 -11.65
CA LEU A 52 -1.63 2.83 -12.62
C LEU A 52 -0.26 2.36 -12.13
N ARG A 53 0.11 2.67 -10.89
CA ARG A 53 1.36 2.21 -10.24
C ARG A 53 1.51 0.69 -10.32
N LYS A 54 0.46 -0.05 -9.97
CA LYS A 54 0.45 -1.51 -10.00
C LYS A 54 0.68 -2.03 -11.42
N GLU A 55 -0.02 -1.48 -12.41
CA GLU A 55 0.13 -1.92 -13.81
C GLU A 55 1.54 -1.61 -14.35
N VAL A 56 2.09 -0.42 -14.05
CA VAL A 56 3.47 -0.06 -14.45
C VAL A 56 4.50 -0.98 -13.79
N LEU A 57 4.33 -1.29 -12.50
CA LEU A 57 5.20 -2.24 -11.80
C LEU A 57 5.13 -3.64 -12.41
N ASN A 58 3.92 -4.13 -12.72
CA ASN A 58 3.76 -5.42 -13.40
C ASN A 58 4.45 -5.43 -14.77
N GLN A 59 4.28 -4.37 -15.58
CA GLN A 59 4.96 -4.24 -16.86
C GLN A 59 6.49 -4.29 -16.71
N LYS A 60 7.05 -3.63 -15.68
CA LYS A 60 8.48 -3.69 -15.36
C LYS A 60 8.91 -5.12 -15.03
N LEU A 61 8.22 -5.76 -14.10
CA LEU A 61 8.54 -7.11 -13.64
C LEU A 61 8.44 -8.15 -14.78
N GLU A 62 7.41 -8.07 -15.62
CA GLU A 62 7.27 -8.97 -16.78
C GLU A 62 8.40 -8.77 -17.80
N HIS A 63 8.81 -7.52 -18.04
CA HIS A 63 9.96 -7.24 -18.90
C HIS A 63 11.26 -7.84 -18.32
N GLU A 64 11.52 -7.62 -17.03
CA GLU A 64 12.75 -8.04 -16.36
C GLU A 64 12.91 -9.55 -16.25
N LYS A 65 11.83 -10.33 -16.32
CA LYS A 65 11.90 -11.80 -16.42
C LYS A 65 12.66 -12.29 -17.65
N THR A 66 12.67 -11.51 -18.73
CA THR A 66 13.24 -11.92 -20.03
C THR A 66 14.38 -11.02 -20.48
N CYS A 67 14.57 -9.88 -19.83
CA CYS A 67 15.62 -8.92 -20.16
C CYS A 67 16.90 -9.20 -19.38
N SER A 68 18.01 -9.42 -20.08
CA SER A 68 19.35 -9.58 -19.47
C SER A 68 20.25 -8.36 -19.71
N THR A 69 19.71 -7.29 -20.30
CA THR A 69 20.48 -6.09 -20.65
C THR A 69 20.70 -5.22 -19.43
N VAL A 70 21.97 -5.01 -19.07
CA VAL A 70 22.36 -4.02 -18.06
C VAL A 70 21.97 -2.62 -18.56
N ASN A 71 21.29 -1.84 -17.72
CA ASN A 71 20.75 -0.51 -18.07
C ASN A 71 19.75 -0.55 -19.25
N CYS A 72 18.80 -1.48 -19.21
CA CYS A 72 17.74 -1.53 -20.21
C CYS A 72 16.88 -0.26 -20.18
N GLY A 73 16.70 0.38 -21.34
CA GLY A 73 15.89 1.58 -21.49
C GLY A 73 14.45 1.39 -21.01
N THR A 74 13.82 0.25 -21.33
CA THR A 74 12.45 -0.05 -20.87
C THR A 74 12.34 -0.12 -19.35
N SER A 75 13.29 -0.76 -18.65
CA SER A 75 13.29 -0.75 -17.18
C SER A 75 13.46 0.66 -16.62
N GLN A 76 14.35 1.48 -17.20
CA GLN A 76 14.56 2.88 -16.79
C GLN A 76 13.33 3.75 -17.03
N GLU A 77 12.62 3.55 -18.14
CA GLU A 77 11.35 4.23 -18.43
C GLU A 77 10.30 3.87 -17.37
N LYS A 78 10.14 2.57 -17.04
CA LYS A 78 9.21 2.16 -15.99
C LYS A 78 9.59 2.69 -14.61
N GLU A 79 10.88 2.73 -14.28
CA GLU A 79 11.38 3.35 -13.04
C GLU A 79 11.04 4.84 -12.97
N THR A 80 11.25 5.57 -14.06
CA THR A 80 10.91 7.00 -14.14
C THR A 80 9.41 7.22 -13.98
N GLY A 81 8.58 6.39 -14.63
CA GLY A 81 7.14 6.44 -14.48
C GLY A 81 6.66 6.14 -13.07
N LEU A 82 7.23 5.11 -12.41
CA LEU A 82 6.92 4.78 -11.02
C LEU A 82 7.28 5.94 -10.09
N PHE A 83 8.44 6.56 -10.28
CA PHE A 83 8.86 7.73 -9.50
C PHE A 83 7.84 8.88 -9.61
N VAL A 84 7.42 9.22 -10.83
CA VAL A 84 6.42 10.28 -11.08
C VAL A 84 5.08 9.96 -10.43
N ILE A 85 4.62 8.71 -10.54
CA ILE A 85 3.36 8.27 -9.92
C ILE A 85 3.44 8.37 -8.39
N ASP A 86 4.57 7.94 -7.80
CA ASP A 86 4.77 7.94 -6.36
C ASP A 86 4.76 9.38 -5.79
N GLN A 87 5.34 10.35 -6.51
CA GLN A 87 5.28 11.76 -6.12
C GLN A 87 3.83 12.31 -6.13
N GLU A 88 3.06 12.01 -7.17
CA GLU A 88 1.65 12.46 -7.27
C GLU A 88 0.77 11.80 -6.20
N ILE A 89 1.01 10.52 -5.88
CA ILE A 89 0.35 9.85 -4.75
C ILE A 89 0.68 10.57 -3.45
N GLU A 90 1.95 10.86 -3.20
CA GLU A 90 2.39 11.52 -1.97
C GLU A 90 1.74 12.92 -1.84
N GLU A 91 1.80 13.75 -2.87
CA GLU A 91 1.22 15.10 -2.87
C GLU A 91 -0.29 15.09 -2.61
N ILE A 92 -1.03 14.23 -3.30
CA ILE A 92 -2.49 14.15 -3.12
C ILE A 92 -2.81 13.59 -1.73
N SER A 93 -2.03 12.62 -1.24
CA SER A 93 -2.23 12.00 0.07
C SER A 93 -1.99 12.98 1.21
N GLN A 94 -0.97 13.84 1.12
CA GLN A 94 -0.69 14.88 2.13
C GLN A 94 -1.88 15.82 2.37
N SER A 95 -2.72 16.03 1.36
CA SER A 95 -3.88 16.92 1.44
C SER A 95 -5.22 16.17 1.47
N TYR A 96 -5.21 14.84 1.51
CA TYR A 96 -6.41 14.01 1.52
C TYR A 96 -6.70 13.51 2.93
N GLU A 97 -7.73 14.07 3.56
CA GLU A 97 -8.31 13.49 4.77
C GLU A 97 -9.21 12.31 4.38
N TYR A 98 -8.69 11.10 4.52
CA TYR A 98 -9.52 9.90 4.43
C TYR A 98 -10.54 9.93 5.57
N GLN A 99 -11.82 9.91 5.24
CA GLN A 99 -12.89 9.69 6.20
C GLN A 99 -13.48 8.30 5.94
N PRO A 100 -13.29 7.33 6.86
CA PRO A 100 -13.97 6.06 6.77
C PRO A 100 -15.49 6.29 6.81
N LYS A 101 -16.26 5.28 6.42
CA LYS A 101 -17.69 5.30 6.77
C LYS A 101 -17.78 5.25 8.29
N HIS A 102 -18.71 5.98 8.92
CA HIS A 102 -18.90 5.96 10.37
C HIS A 102 -19.03 4.53 10.96
N THR A 103 -19.56 3.58 10.21
CA THR A 103 -19.65 2.16 10.62
C THR A 103 -18.31 1.42 10.63
N ASP A 104 -17.35 1.89 9.85
CA ASP A 104 -15.98 1.36 9.70
C ASP A 104 -14.98 2.12 10.57
N GLU A 105 -15.37 3.21 11.21
CA GLU A 105 -14.51 3.91 12.18
C GLU A 105 -14.34 3.09 13.46
N PHE A 106 -13.14 3.15 14.04
CA PHE A 106 -12.91 2.67 15.40
C PHE A 106 -13.55 3.64 16.39
N SER A 107 -14.31 3.11 17.35
CA SER A 107 -14.74 3.91 18.51
C SER A 107 -13.54 4.26 19.39
N SER A 108 -13.70 5.23 20.29
CA SER A 108 -12.63 5.61 21.23
C SER A 108 -12.18 4.44 22.09
N GLU A 109 -13.12 3.59 22.51
CA GLU A 109 -12.85 2.37 23.28
C GLU A 109 -12.01 1.40 22.45
N GLN A 110 -12.41 1.14 21.19
CA GLN A 110 -11.67 0.24 20.30
C GLN A 110 -10.26 0.74 19.99
N LYS A 111 -10.07 2.06 19.88
CA LYS A 111 -8.73 2.64 19.73
C LYS A 111 -7.87 2.35 20.95
N SER A 112 -8.40 2.58 22.16
CA SER A 112 -7.69 2.28 23.41
C SER A 112 -7.33 0.80 23.50
N GLU A 113 -8.29 -0.09 23.26
CA GLU A 113 -8.08 -1.55 23.29
C GLU A 113 -7.01 -2.00 22.29
N LEU A 114 -6.98 -1.42 21.09
CA LEU A 114 -5.93 -1.72 20.11
C LEU A 114 -4.56 -1.19 20.52
N HIS A 115 -4.49 0.00 21.12
CA HIS A 115 -3.23 0.51 21.67
C HIS A 115 -2.67 -0.40 22.76
N ASP A 116 -3.53 -0.86 23.68
CA ASP A 116 -3.16 -1.77 24.76
C ASP A 116 -2.72 -3.12 24.20
N SER A 117 -3.50 -3.69 23.26
CA SER A 117 -3.19 -4.96 22.60
C SER A 117 -1.85 -4.90 21.84
N LEU A 118 -1.55 -3.80 21.17
CA LEU A 118 -0.26 -3.61 20.48
C LEU A 118 0.91 -3.55 21.48
N ASN A 119 0.72 -2.98 22.66
CA ASN A 119 1.75 -2.96 23.69
C ASN A 119 1.96 -4.36 24.28
N GLU A 120 0.89 -5.09 24.61
CA GLU A 120 0.96 -6.47 25.09
C GLU A 120 1.67 -7.39 24.08
N ILE A 121 1.41 -7.20 22.78
CA ILE A 121 2.08 -7.94 21.72
C ILE A 121 3.57 -7.64 21.70
N LYS A 122 3.98 -6.37 21.83
CA LYS A 122 5.40 -6.01 21.89
C LYS A 122 6.10 -6.66 23.09
N GLU A 123 5.45 -6.70 24.24
CA GLU A 123 5.98 -7.38 25.43
C GLU A 123 6.14 -8.89 25.17
N LYS A 124 5.11 -9.57 24.66
CA LYS A 124 5.17 -11.00 24.31
C LYS A 124 6.24 -11.31 23.27
N LEU A 125 6.37 -10.48 22.23
CA LEU A 125 7.40 -10.63 21.22
C LEU A 125 8.80 -10.51 21.82
N THR A 126 8.99 -9.58 22.77
CA THR A 126 10.25 -9.46 23.51
C THR A 126 10.58 -10.74 24.29
N GLU A 127 9.59 -11.30 25.00
CA GLU A 127 9.74 -12.55 25.76
C GLU A 127 10.06 -13.77 24.88
N LEU A 128 9.51 -13.80 23.66
CA LEU A 128 9.76 -14.83 22.65
C LEU A 128 11.10 -14.66 21.92
N GLY A 129 11.86 -13.60 22.20
CA GLY A 129 13.15 -13.30 21.58
C GLY A 129 13.08 -12.47 20.28
N PHE A 130 11.89 -11.95 19.94
CA PHE A 130 11.63 -11.07 18.80
C PHE A 130 11.64 -9.59 19.20
N GLY A 131 12.77 -9.15 19.76
CA GLY A 131 12.98 -7.76 20.21
C GLY A 131 13.65 -6.84 19.17
N GLN A 132 13.63 -7.20 17.89
CA GLN A 132 14.26 -6.39 16.85
C GLN A 132 13.49 -5.09 16.64
N GLN A 133 14.20 -3.95 16.61
CA GLN A 133 13.61 -2.62 16.46
C GLN A 133 12.65 -2.50 15.28
N ILE A 134 12.98 -3.14 14.15
CA ILE A 134 12.15 -3.15 12.95
C ILE A 134 10.72 -3.66 13.22
N ILE A 135 10.55 -4.66 14.09
CA ILE A 135 9.22 -5.20 14.43
C ILE A 135 8.42 -4.15 15.21
N PHE A 136 9.07 -3.44 16.11
CA PHE A 136 8.40 -2.46 16.96
C PHE A 136 8.04 -1.20 16.21
N ASP A 137 8.91 -0.76 15.30
CA ASP A 137 8.64 0.37 14.40
C ASP A 137 7.40 0.07 13.55
N GLU A 138 7.32 -1.12 12.93
CA GLU A 138 6.16 -1.56 12.15
C GLU A 138 4.86 -1.60 12.97
N LEU A 139 4.94 -2.03 14.24
CA LEU A 139 3.78 -2.08 15.15
C LEU A 139 3.38 -0.70 15.68
N ASP A 140 4.33 0.20 15.94
CA ASP A 140 4.03 1.56 16.37
C ASP A 140 3.48 2.40 15.23
N GLU A 141 3.92 2.20 13.99
CA GLU A 141 3.30 2.82 12.82
C GLU A 141 1.81 2.50 12.73
N LEU A 142 1.37 1.28 13.08
CA LEU A 142 -0.06 0.93 13.05
C LEU A 142 -0.91 1.80 13.98
N LYS A 143 -0.36 2.28 15.10
CA LYS A 143 -1.08 3.15 16.04
C LYS A 143 -1.47 4.49 15.40
N GLU A 144 -0.58 5.02 14.56
CA GLU A 144 -0.78 6.30 13.88
C GLU A 144 -1.85 6.21 12.77
N HIS A 145 -2.27 5.00 12.39
CA HIS A 145 -3.14 4.76 11.23
C HIS A 145 -4.57 4.34 11.59
N LEU A 146 -5.00 4.50 12.85
CA LEU A 146 -6.37 4.17 13.29
C LEU A 146 -7.46 5.03 12.59
N ASN A 147 -7.08 6.10 11.91
CA ASN A 147 -7.97 6.91 11.07
C ASN A 147 -8.32 6.24 9.73
N LEU A 148 -7.66 5.15 9.33
CA LEU A 148 -7.92 4.43 8.08
C LEU A 148 -9.25 3.64 8.07
N GLY A 149 -9.91 3.50 9.23
CA GLY A 149 -11.06 2.62 9.41
C GLY A 149 -10.65 1.15 9.55
N LYS A 150 -11.50 0.36 10.21
CA LYS A 150 -11.28 -1.04 10.59
C LYS A 150 -10.76 -1.85 9.42
N LYS A 151 -11.50 -1.86 8.31
CA LYS A 151 -11.16 -2.72 7.18
C LYS A 151 -9.76 -2.42 6.62
N ASN A 152 -9.42 -1.15 6.42
CA ASN A 152 -8.13 -0.78 5.83
C ASN A 152 -6.99 -0.95 6.82
N TRP A 153 -7.23 -0.66 8.10
CA TRP A 153 -6.25 -0.86 9.16
C TRP A 153 -5.85 -2.33 9.29
N PHE A 154 -6.81 -3.26 9.26
CA PHE A 154 -6.52 -4.70 9.27
C PHE A 154 -5.84 -5.21 7.99
N GLN A 155 -6.06 -4.56 6.84
CA GLN A 155 -5.26 -4.83 5.63
C GLN A 155 -3.81 -4.35 5.77
N LEU A 156 -3.59 -3.18 6.37
CA LEU A 156 -2.25 -2.65 6.64
C LEU A 156 -1.49 -3.57 7.61
N LEU A 157 -2.13 -3.96 8.72
CA LEU A 157 -1.58 -4.94 9.67
C LEU A 157 -1.14 -6.21 8.94
N LYS A 158 -2.02 -6.77 8.12
CA LYS A 158 -1.75 -7.98 7.35
C LYS A 158 -0.55 -7.82 6.40
N GLY A 159 -0.45 -6.69 5.69
CA GLY A 159 0.68 -6.38 4.81
C GLY A 159 2.00 -6.34 5.57
N LYS A 160 2.05 -5.59 6.67
CA LYS A 160 3.24 -5.48 7.52
C LYS A 160 3.67 -6.84 8.09
N LEU A 161 2.73 -7.64 8.57
CA LEU A 161 3.01 -8.98 9.06
C LEU A 161 3.55 -9.91 7.94
N PHE A 162 3.00 -9.82 6.73
CA PHE A 162 3.51 -10.58 5.59
C PHE A 162 4.97 -10.18 5.27
N ASP A 163 5.29 -8.89 5.26
CA ASP A 163 6.66 -8.41 5.02
C ASP A 163 7.65 -8.89 6.11
N LEU A 164 7.21 -8.92 7.37
CA LEU A 164 7.98 -9.52 8.48
C LEU A 164 8.17 -11.04 8.33
N THR A 165 7.24 -11.74 7.67
CA THR A 165 7.39 -13.18 7.35
C THR A 165 8.44 -13.38 6.26
N VAL A 166 8.33 -12.62 5.16
CA VAL A 166 9.18 -12.75 3.97
C VAL A 166 10.63 -12.40 4.31
N SER A 167 10.84 -11.41 5.19
CA SER A 167 12.16 -11.06 5.73
C SER A 167 12.71 -12.09 6.73
N LYS A 168 11.94 -13.12 7.09
CA LYS A 168 12.25 -14.13 8.12
C LYS A 168 12.49 -13.51 9.50
N THR A 169 11.90 -12.35 9.74
CA THR A 169 12.01 -11.62 11.01
C THR A 169 11.06 -12.21 12.05
N LEU A 170 9.88 -12.65 11.63
CA LEU A 170 8.89 -13.35 12.46
C LEU A 170 8.51 -14.69 11.83
N GLU A 171 8.27 -15.68 12.68
CA GLU A 171 7.73 -16.98 12.27
C GLU A 171 6.22 -16.89 11.98
N GLU A 172 5.73 -17.72 11.06
CA GLU A 172 4.33 -17.74 10.65
C GLU A 172 3.37 -18.00 11.82
N THR A 173 3.78 -18.83 12.79
CA THR A 173 3.03 -19.13 14.02
C THR A 173 2.82 -17.88 14.86
N VAL A 174 3.87 -17.09 15.06
CA VAL A 174 3.85 -15.84 15.83
C VAL A 174 2.96 -14.82 15.13
N ILE A 175 3.05 -14.71 13.82
CA ILE A 175 2.25 -13.79 13.01
C ILE A 175 0.75 -14.11 13.09
N LYS A 176 0.39 -15.40 13.02
CA LYS A 176 -0.98 -15.86 13.20
C LYS A 176 -1.52 -15.48 14.58
N GLU A 177 -0.70 -15.60 15.63
CA GLU A 177 -1.07 -15.21 16.98
C GLU A 177 -1.24 -13.69 17.13
N VAL A 178 -0.30 -12.91 16.60
CA VAL A 178 -0.36 -11.44 16.60
C VAL A 178 -1.64 -10.95 15.93
N TYR A 179 -1.91 -11.42 14.72
CA TYR A 179 -3.12 -11.03 14.01
C TYR A 179 -4.37 -11.48 14.74
N LYS A 180 -4.42 -12.73 15.23
CA LYS A 180 -5.57 -13.24 15.98
C LYS A 180 -5.87 -12.36 17.19
N THR A 181 -4.84 -12.00 17.95
CA THR A 181 -4.96 -11.14 19.14
C THR A 181 -5.52 -9.77 18.77
N LEU A 182 -5.01 -9.13 17.71
CA LEU A 182 -5.47 -7.80 17.28
C LEU A 182 -6.85 -7.83 16.63
N SER A 183 -7.22 -8.94 15.99
CA SER A 183 -8.51 -9.12 15.33
C SER A 183 -9.63 -9.55 16.28
N ASP A 184 -9.29 -9.89 17.53
CA ASP A 184 -10.27 -10.36 18.50
C ASP A 184 -11.29 -9.26 18.81
N GLY A 185 -12.57 -9.63 18.87
CA GLY A 185 -13.66 -8.68 19.05
C GLY A 185 -14.09 -7.88 17.80
N PHE A 186 -13.49 -8.14 16.63
CA PHE A 186 -13.87 -7.49 15.37
C PHE A 186 -14.48 -8.48 14.37
N GLU A 187 -15.64 -8.14 13.82
CA GLU A 187 -16.34 -8.95 12.81
C GLU A 187 -16.04 -8.49 11.38
N ASN A 188 -16.18 -9.41 10.41
CA ASN A 188 -16.04 -9.15 8.97
C ASN A 188 -14.66 -8.61 8.54
N LEU A 189 -13.62 -9.02 9.25
CA LEU A 189 -12.24 -8.66 8.92
C LEU A 189 -11.68 -9.46 7.75
N PRO A 190 -10.73 -8.88 7.00
CA PRO A 190 -10.06 -9.61 5.93
C PRO A 190 -9.17 -10.71 6.50
N ASN A 191 -9.51 -11.97 6.25
CA ASN A 191 -8.76 -13.14 6.73
C ASN A 191 -7.25 -12.98 6.56
N LEU A 192 -6.49 -13.40 7.59
CA LEU A 192 -5.05 -13.23 7.63
C LEU A 192 -4.39 -13.75 6.36
N ILE A 193 -4.82 -14.89 5.76
CA ILE A 193 -4.53 -15.32 4.38
C ILE A 193 -5.10 -16.74 4.05
N ASP A 194 -5.42 -17.01 2.76
CA ASP A 194 -5.70 -18.32 2.10
C ASP A 194 -4.46 -18.93 1.37
N ASN A 195 -3.28 -18.32 1.44
CA ASN A 195 -1.99 -18.57 0.74
C ASN A 195 -0.72 -18.01 1.48
N ILE A 196 -0.50 -18.31 2.78
CA ILE A 196 0.85 -18.22 3.39
C ILE A 196 1.41 -19.60 3.18
#